data_AF-A0A8D0N6N5-F1
#
_entry.id   AF-A0A8D0N6N5-F1
#
_cell.length_a   1.000
_cell.length_b   1.000
_cell.length_c   1.000
_cell.angle_alpha   90.00
_cell.angle_beta   90.00
_cell.angle_gamma   90.00
#
_symmetry.space_group_name_H-M   'P 1'
#
loop_
_entity.id
_entity.type
_entity.pdbx_description
1 polymer ?
#
loop_
_entity_poly.entity_id
_entity_poly.type
_entity_poly.pdbx_seq_one_letter_code
_entity_poly.pdbx_strand_id
1 'polypeptide(L)'
;MWVPWAGLPPRLTLSALTVPGRFCTLRSGAARRKDVPAGYRRALSDFQPKLVPCVGFGKSRVYKHNSEPKRYITNPRVAENLVRILRRKRKSGQLFLECNPGPGFLTRALLESGARVIACESDKAFIPQLEDLGQKLGGKLKVVYCDFFKLDPRGHGALTPPIMTAETLFRNLGIGPNPWSKGAAFKVVGVLPTRNERNTLWKLLHDLYSCTSIYEYGRVEVNMFVTEKECRKIMANPQNPNLYQALSVLCQLACGIKVLHTEPCSSFRTFIQNGQLEKKQHRESEQNLCFIQLSPHRNLFARTLTPFNYDVFFHMVRQCFMKRNAMLIDHLRSLSPIDALHIMNQMRKKHSMKIVDMYPEDFQRLFEIIECSKDGACRWLYDDFMEDTLT
;
A
#
# COMPACT_ATOMS: atom_id res chain seq x y z
N MET A 1 43.25 -23.87 -22.38
CA MET A 1 43.51 -25.31 -22.24
C MET A 1 42.18 -25.97 -21.93
N TRP A 2 41.54 -26.48 -22.97
CA TRP A 2 40.32 -27.30 -22.91
C TRP A 2 40.74 -28.77 -22.74
N VAL A 3 39.92 -29.57 -22.05
CA VAL A 3 39.44 -30.93 -22.42
C VAL A 3 38.64 -31.53 -21.23
N PRO A 4 37.62 -32.38 -21.50
CA PRO A 4 36.39 -32.52 -20.69
C PRO A 4 36.06 -33.99 -20.28
N TRP A 5 34.80 -34.20 -19.83
CA TRP A 5 34.04 -35.46 -19.65
C TRP A 5 34.44 -36.32 -18.42
N ALA A 6 33.62 -37.11 -17.73
CA ALA A 6 32.25 -37.66 -17.79
C ALA A 6 31.93 -38.12 -16.34
N GLY A 7 30.76 -38.53 -15.85
CA GLY A 7 29.45 -38.92 -16.36
C GLY A 7 28.65 -39.44 -15.15
N LEU A 8 27.32 -39.24 -15.14
CA LEU A 8 26.37 -39.80 -14.15
C LEU A 8 26.16 -41.31 -14.38
N PRO A 9 25.79 -42.08 -13.35
CA PRO A 9 24.52 -42.85 -13.41
C PRO A 9 23.86 -43.04 -12.01
N PRO A 10 22.84 -43.90 -11.80
CA PRO A 10 21.41 -43.59 -11.97
C PRO A 10 20.54 -43.77 -10.71
N ARG A 11 19.32 -43.26 -10.82
CA ARG A 11 18.08 -43.46 -10.02
C ARG A 11 18.08 -44.61 -9.00
N LEU A 12 17.78 -44.27 -7.73
CA LEU A 12 17.29 -45.21 -6.73
C LEU A 12 15.78 -45.02 -6.50
N THR A 13 15.09 -46.14 -6.60
CA THR A 13 13.65 -46.38 -6.48
C THR A 13 13.16 -46.27 -5.03
N LEU A 14 11.98 -45.69 -4.88
CA LEU A 14 11.20 -45.62 -3.63
C LEU A 14 10.79 -47.04 -3.20
N SER A 15 11.26 -47.52 -2.04
CA SER A 15 10.73 -48.72 -1.40
C SER A 15 9.71 -48.32 -0.33
N ALA A 16 8.44 -48.67 -0.57
CA ALA A 16 7.39 -48.64 0.44
C ALA A 16 7.59 -49.81 1.41
N LEU A 17 7.73 -49.52 2.71
CA LEU A 17 7.61 -50.51 3.77
C LEU A 17 6.33 -50.22 4.55
N THR A 18 5.36 -51.09 4.33
CA THR A 18 4.15 -51.28 5.11
C THR A 18 4.46 -52.05 6.38
N VAL A 19 4.08 -51.52 7.55
CA VAL A 19 3.91 -52.31 8.79
C VAL A 19 2.57 -51.91 9.42
N PRO A 20 1.72 -52.87 9.86
CA PRO A 20 0.35 -52.63 10.26
C PRO A 20 0.24 -52.29 11.76
N GLY A 21 -0.58 -51.29 12.11
CA GLY A 21 -0.88 -50.92 13.50
C GLY A 21 -2.34 -50.51 13.64
N ARG A 22 -3.07 -51.25 14.49
CA ARG A 22 -4.53 -51.34 14.61
C ARG A 22 -5.28 -50.01 14.83
N PHE A 23 -6.42 -49.95 14.15
CA PHE A 23 -7.55 -49.05 14.38
C PHE A 23 -8.17 -49.24 15.78
N CYS A 24 -8.42 -48.14 16.48
CA CYS A 24 -9.56 -48.01 17.39
C CYS A 24 -10.49 -46.93 16.83
N THR A 25 -11.62 -47.39 16.31
CA THR A 25 -12.72 -46.59 15.80
C THR A 25 -13.51 -45.97 16.96
N LEU A 26 -13.63 -44.64 17.00
CA LEU A 26 -14.83 -44.00 17.52
C LEU A 26 -15.40 -43.10 16.43
N ARG A 27 -16.51 -43.58 15.87
CA ARG A 27 -17.27 -42.96 14.79
C ARG A 27 -18.36 -42.11 15.42
N SER A 28 -18.44 -40.83 15.08
CA SER A 28 -19.71 -40.10 15.07
C SER A 28 -19.71 -39.02 13.99
N GLY A 29 -20.73 -39.08 13.12
CA GLY A 29 -21.33 -37.92 12.48
C GLY A 29 -20.65 -37.36 11.23
N ALA A 30 -21.13 -37.76 10.07
CA ALA A 30 -20.70 -37.29 8.76
C ALA A 30 -21.20 -35.88 8.39
N ALA A 31 -20.41 -35.14 7.62
CA ALA A 31 -20.89 -34.29 6.54
C ALA A 31 -19.82 -34.24 5.42
N ARG A 32 -20.14 -34.86 4.27
CA ARG A 32 -19.28 -34.94 3.08
C ARG A 32 -19.01 -33.55 2.50
N ARG A 33 -17.75 -33.22 2.23
CA ARG A 33 -17.37 -32.24 1.21
C ARG A 33 -16.48 -32.89 0.17
N LYS A 34 -16.79 -32.55 -1.09
CA LYS A 34 -16.24 -33.07 -2.34
C LYS A 34 -14.71 -33.01 -2.39
N ASP A 35 -14.15 -34.04 -3.02
CA ASP A 35 -12.74 -34.18 -3.39
C ASP A 35 -12.25 -32.96 -4.19
N VAL A 36 -11.09 -32.42 -3.79
CA VAL A 36 -10.31 -31.45 -4.58
C VAL A 36 -9.08 -32.20 -5.11
N PRO A 37 -8.81 -32.21 -6.42
CA PRO A 37 -7.67 -32.93 -6.97
C PRO A 37 -6.33 -32.29 -6.58
N ALA A 38 -5.32 -33.12 -6.40
CA ALA A 38 -3.94 -32.74 -6.14
C ALA A 38 -3.22 -32.24 -7.41
N GLY A 39 -2.41 -31.18 -7.25
CA GLY A 39 -1.43 -30.67 -8.24
C GLY A 39 -1.40 -29.14 -8.24
N TYR A 40 -0.28 -28.42 -8.19
CA TYR A 40 1.09 -28.73 -8.58
C TYR A 40 2.10 -27.93 -7.73
N ARG A 41 3.31 -28.48 -7.61
CA ARG A 41 4.47 -27.89 -6.94
C ARG A 41 4.96 -26.62 -7.63
N ARG A 42 5.58 -25.75 -6.83
CA ARG A 42 6.33 -24.54 -7.18
C ARG A 42 7.10 -24.65 -8.50
N ALA A 43 6.88 -23.68 -9.38
CA ALA A 43 7.86 -23.17 -10.32
C ALA A 43 7.69 -21.64 -10.39
N LEU A 44 8.64 -20.92 -9.79
CA LEU A 44 8.83 -19.48 -9.98
C LEU A 44 9.60 -19.30 -11.30
N SER A 45 8.90 -19.01 -12.39
CA SER A 45 9.43 -18.25 -13.53
C SER A 45 8.27 -17.89 -14.45
N ASP A 46 8.30 -16.66 -14.98
CA ASP A 46 7.52 -16.17 -16.13
C ASP A 46 6.12 -15.61 -15.83
N PHE A 47 6.08 -14.44 -15.18
CA PHE A 47 4.93 -13.52 -15.28
C PHE A 47 5.30 -12.28 -16.11
N GLN A 48 5.25 -12.42 -17.44
CA GLN A 48 5.02 -11.28 -18.34
C GLN A 48 3.55 -11.29 -18.76
N PRO A 49 2.74 -10.27 -18.41
CA PRO A 49 1.42 -10.14 -18.99
C PRO A 49 1.56 -9.83 -20.49
N LYS A 50 1.12 -10.75 -21.35
CA LYS A 50 1.04 -10.51 -22.80
C LYS A 50 -0.03 -9.46 -23.08
N LEU A 51 0.37 -8.35 -23.70
CA LEU A 51 -0.55 -7.37 -24.29
C LEU A 51 -1.31 -8.05 -25.44
N VAL A 52 -2.64 -8.13 -25.35
CA VAL A 52 -3.50 -8.65 -26.42
C VAL A 52 -3.88 -7.49 -27.35
N PRO A 53 -3.66 -7.59 -28.68
CA PRO A 53 -4.16 -6.61 -29.63
C PRO A 53 -5.70 -6.65 -29.70
N CYS A 54 -6.32 -5.47 -29.69
CA CYS A 54 -7.77 -5.33 -29.78
C CYS A 54 -8.32 -5.87 -31.11
N VAL A 55 -9.02 -7.01 -31.06
CA VAL A 55 -9.94 -7.45 -32.12
C VAL A 55 -11.35 -7.30 -31.58
N GLY A 56 -12.13 -6.41 -32.19
CA GLY A 56 -13.48 -6.09 -31.75
C GLY A 56 -14.47 -7.18 -32.07
N PHE A 57 -15.33 -7.53 -31.12
CA PHE A 57 -16.73 -7.92 -31.35
C PHE A 57 -17.51 -7.99 -30.02
N GLY A 58 -18.78 -7.56 -30.08
CA GLY A 58 -19.85 -8.03 -29.20
C GLY A 58 -20.13 -7.19 -27.95
N LYS A 59 -21.32 -6.60 -27.88
CA LYS A 59 -21.86 -5.80 -26.77
C LYS A 59 -21.64 -6.49 -25.41
N SER A 60 -20.57 -6.13 -24.72
CA SER A 60 -20.34 -6.52 -23.33
C SER A 60 -21.24 -5.71 -22.41
N ARG A 61 -21.81 -6.37 -21.41
CA ARG A 61 -22.59 -5.73 -20.34
C ARG A 61 -21.70 -4.63 -19.74
N VAL A 62 -22.10 -3.38 -19.97
CA VAL A 62 -21.45 -2.20 -19.38
C VAL A 62 -21.58 -2.35 -17.87
N TYR A 63 -20.51 -2.80 -17.21
CA TYR A 63 -20.35 -2.54 -15.78
C TYR A 63 -20.38 -1.02 -15.65
N LYS A 64 -21.53 -0.47 -15.22
CA LYS A 64 -21.62 0.92 -14.79
C LYS A 64 -20.60 1.07 -13.67
N HIS A 65 -19.41 1.59 -13.98
CA HIS A 65 -18.54 2.16 -12.98
C HIS A 65 -19.34 3.30 -12.35
N ASN A 66 -19.93 3.09 -11.18
CA ASN A 66 -20.42 4.18 -10.37
C ASN A 66 -19.21 5.08 -10.10
N SER A 67 -19.19 6.24 -10.74
CA SER A 67 -18.10 7.20 -10.64
C SER A 67 -18.03 7.74 -9.22
N GLU A 68 -16.88 7.52 -8.56
CA GLU A 68 -16.66 8.03 -7.22
C GLU A 68 -16.45 9.55 -7.27
N PRO A 69 -17.11 10.33 -6.39
CA PRO A 69 -16.87 11.77 -6.30
C PRO A 69 -15.44 12.07 -5.86
N LYS A 70 -14.74 12.91 -6.63
CA LYS A 70 -13.34 13.32 -6.37
C LYS A 70 -13.29 14.78 -5.96
N ARG A 71 -12.43 15.08 -5.00
CA ARG A 71 -12.17 16.45 -4.51
C ARG A 71 -10.98 17.04 -5.26
N TYR A 72 -11.16 18.26 -5.73
CA TYR A 72 -10.13 19.01 -6.45
C TYR A 72 -9.82 20.32 -5.75
N ILE A 73 -8.54 20.69 -5.78
CA ILE A 73 -8.07 21.99 -5.30
C ILE A 73 -8.47 23.02 -6.36
N THR A 74 -9.32 23.96 -5.99
CA THR A 74 -9.82 25.01 -6.91
C THR A 74 -9.60 26.42 -6.39
N ASN A 75 -9.08 26.56 -5.17
CA ASN A 75 -8.73 27.84 -4.57
C ASN A 75 -7.24 28.15 -4.84
N PRO A 76 -6.91 29.20 -5.61
CA PRO A 76 -5.52 29.60 -5.89
C PRO A 76 -4.68 29.82 -4.62
N ARG A 77 -5.27 30.43 -3.59
CA ARG A 77 -4.57 30.70 -2.32
C ARG A 77 -4.14 29.42 -1.63
N VAL A 78 -4.97 28.38 -1.69
CA VAL A 78 -4.63 27.06 -1.15
C VAL A 78 -3.50 26.44 -1.96
N ALA A 79 -3.59 26.46 -3.29
CA ALA A 79 -2.53 25.94 -4.17
C ALA A 79 -1.18 26.63 -3.92
N GLU A 80 -1.14 27.96 -3.88
CA GLU A 80 0.06 28.75 -3.59
C GLU A 80 0.65 28.44 -2.20
N ASN A 81 -0.22 28.28 -1.19
CA ASN A 81 0.22 27.93 0.15
C ASN A 81 0.85 26.53 0.21
N LEU A 82 0.25 25.55 -0.45
CA LEU A 82 0.81 24.20 -0.54
C LEU A 82 2.17 24.19 -1.22
N VAL A 83 2.34 24.95 -2.31
CA VAL A 83 3.64 25.09 -2.98
C VAL A 83 4.68 25.71 -2.05
N ARG A 84 4.32 26.75 -1.29
CA ARG A 84 5.19 27.36 -0.27
C ARG A 84 5.64 26.35 0.78
N ILE A 85 4.72 25.49 1.22
CA ILE A 85 4.97 24.42 2.20
C ILE A 85 5.90 23.35 1.62
N LEU A 86 5.59 22.83 0.43
CA LEU A 86 6.33 21.73 -0.23
C LEU A 86 7.75 22.14 -0.62
N ARG A 87 7.96 23.43 -0.92
CA ARG A 87 9.24 23.97 -1.40
C ARG A 87 10.06 24.68 -0.34
N ARG A 88 9.76 24.52 0.96
CA ARG A 88 10.48 25.16 2.09
C ARG A 88 12.02 25.08 1.99
N LYS A 89 12.56 24.02 1.38
CA LYS A 89 13.97 23.94 0.98
C LYS A 89 14.04 24.21 -0.53
N ARG A 90 14.33 25.44 -0.95
CA ARG A 90 14.39 25.90 -2.35
C ARG A 90 15.33 25.04 -3.20
N LYS A 91 14.84 23.92 -3.71
CA LYS A 91 15.52 23.09 -4.71
C LYS A 91 14.86 23.36 -6.06
N SER A 92 15.56 24.08 -6.93
CA SER A 92 15.19 24.21 -8.33
C SER A 92 15.11 22.83 -9.00
N GLY A 93 14.14 22.61 -9.87
CA GLY A 93 14.05 21.39 -10.67
C GLY A 93 13.47 20.16 -9.95
N GLN A 94 12.86 20.33 -8.78
CA GLN A 94 12.15 19.24 -8.10
C GLN A 94 11.00 18.69 -8.96
N LEU A 95 10.89 17.37 -9.03
CA LEU A 95 9.85 16.66 -9.77
C LEU A 95 8.70 16.27 -8.83
N PHE A 96 7.49 16.69 -9.18
CA PHE A 96 6.25 16.28 -8.52
C PHE A 96 5.42 15.41 -9.46
N LEU A 97 4.88 14.33 -8.91
CA LEU A 97 3.81 13.55 -9.50
C LEU A 97 2.51 14.00 -8.81
N GLU A 98 1.66 14.71 -9.53
CA GLU A 98 0.38 15.22 -9.04
C GLU A 98 -0.75 14.25 -9.39
N CYS A 99 -1.48 13.80 -8.38
CA CYS A 99 -2.58 12.85 -8.53
C CYS A 99 -3.91 13.59 -8.69
N ASN A 100 -4.62 13.34 -9.79
CA ASN A 100 -5.93 13.91 -10.11
C ASN A 100 -5.95 15.45 -9.95
N PRO A 101 -5.15 16.18 -10.75
CA PRO A 101 -5.10 17.64 -10.71
C PRO A 101 -6.44 18.32 -11.03
N GLY A 102 -7.32 17.67 -11.80
CA GLY A 102 -8.57 18.23 -12.29
C GLY A 102 -8.36 19.55 -13.03
N PRO A 103 -9.00 20.67 -12.60
CA PRO A 103 -8.83 21.96 -13.26
C PRO A 103 -7.39 22.53 -13.24
N GLY A 104 -6.46 21.94 -12.48
CA GLY A 104 -5.03 22.26 -12.57
C GLY A 104 -4.56 23.49 -11.79
N PHE A 105 -5.27 23.89 -10.72
CA PHE A 105 -4.84 25.02 -9.88
C PHE A 105 -3.52 24.74 -9.16
N LEU A 106 -3.38 23.55 -8.57
CA LEU A 106 -2.11 23.14 -7.94
C LEU A 106 -1.03 22.90 -9.00
N THR A 107 -1.37 22.28 -10.14
CA THR A 107 -0.48 22.14 -11.30
C THR A 107 0.13 23.48 -11.73
N ARG A 108 -0.71 24.51 -11.91
CA ARG A 108 -0.27 25.87 -12.27
C ARG A 108 0.70 26.43 -11.23
N ALA A 109 0.32 26.42 -9.96
CA ALA A 109 1.14 26.96 -8.88
C ALA A 109 2.50 26.23 -8.76
N LEU A 110 2.53 24.91 -8.97
CA LEU A 110 3.77 24.13 -9.00
C LEU A 110 4.66 24.54 -10.18
N LEU A 111 4.10 24.69 -11.38
CA LEU A 111 4.84 25.11 -12.57
C LEU A 111 5.40 26.53 -12.44
N GLU A 112 4.59 27.49 -11.96
CA GLU A 112 5.01 28.88 -11.71
C GLU A 112 6.13 28.98 -10.67
N SER A 113 6.19 28.05 -9.71
CA SER A 113 7.31 27.96 -8.77
C SER A 113 8.61 27.40 -9.39
N GLY A 114 8.57 26.97 -10.66
CA GLY A 114 9.69 26.35 -11.37
C GLY A 114 9.87 24.86 -11.06
N ALA A 115 8.82 24.18 -10.60
CA ALA A 115 8.84 22.72 -10.48
C ALA A 115 8.69 22.05 -11.85
N ARG A 116 9.03 20.76 -11.92
CA ARG A 116 8.60 19.87 -13.01
C ARG A 116 7.42 19.06 -12.50
N VAL A 117 6.39 18.91 -13.32
CA VAL A 117 5.16 18.23 -12.92
C VAL A 117 4.81 17.11 -13.89
N ILE A 118 4.48 15.95 -13.33
CA ILE A 118 3.81 14.86 -14.03
C ILE A 118 2.39 14.80 -13.46
N ALA A 119 1.39 15.11 -14.26
CA ALA A 119 0.00 15.08 -13.88
C ALA A 119 -0.62 13.73 -14.25
N CYS A 120 -0.92 12.91 -13.25
CA CYS A 120 -1.67 11.66 -13.43
C CYS A 120 -3.16 11.95 -13.26
N GLU A 121 -3.85 12.15 -14.38
CA GLU A 121 -5.27 12.48 -14.42
C GLU A 121 -6.08 11.27 -14.89
N SER A 122 -7.14 10.95 -14.13
CA SER A 122 -7.99 9.79 -14.36
C SER A 122 -9.30 10.13 -15.06
N ASP A 123 -9.68 11.40 -15.12
CA ASP A 123 -10.81 11.90 -15.92
C ASP A 123 -10.30 12.61 -17.19
N LYS A 124 -10.59 12.02 -18.35
CA LYS A 124 -10.16 12.57 -19.65
C LYS A 124 -10.67 13.98 -19.91
N ALA A 125 -11.77 14.39 -19.27
CA ALA A 125 -12.35 15.72 -19.46
C ALA A 125 -11.39 16.87 -19.06
N PHE A 126 -10.48 16.64 -18.11
CA PHE A 126 -9.52 17.65 -17.67
C PHE A 126 -8.21 17.66 -18.47
N ILE A 127 -7.91 16.60 -19.24
CA ILE A 127 -6.65 16.46 -19.97
C ILE A 127 -6.39 17.63 -20.94
N PRO A 128 -7.34 18.03 -21.82
CA PRO A 128 -7.08 19.11 -22.78
C PRO A 128 -6.69 20.44 -22.10
N GLN A 129 -7.33 20.76 -20.96
CA GLN A 129 -7.02 21.97 -20.20
C GLN A 129 -5.62 21.90 -19.56
N LEU A 130 -5.22 20.73 -19.07
CA LEU A 130 -3.89 20.53 -18.49
C LEU A 130 -2.80 20.58 -19.57
N GLU A 131 -3.05 20.04 -20.75
CA GLU A 131 -2.11 20.10 -21.88
C GLU A 131 -1.90 21.55 -22.36
N ASP A 132 -2.98 22.33 -22.51
CA ASP A 132 -2.92 23.77 -22.82
C ASP A 132 -2.12 24.55 -21.76
N LEU A 133 -2.34 24.26 -20.47
CA LEU A 133 -1.55 24.83 -19.38
C LEU A 133 -0.05 24.52 -19.52
N GLY A 134 0.29 23.29 -19.90
CA GLY A 134 1.67 22.85 -20.12
C GLY A 134 2.37 23.56 -21.27
N GLN A 135 1.64 23.82 -22.36
CA GLN A 135 2.15 24.59 -23.51
C GLN A 135 2.43 26.04 -23.12
N LYS A 136 1.54 26.67 -22.34
CA LYS A 136 1.68 28.06 -21.89
C LYS A 136 2.82 28.27 -20.88
N LEU A 137 3.11 27.27 -20.04
CA LEU A 137 4.09 27.38 -18.95
C LEU A 137 5.44 26.68 -19.24
N GLY A 138 5.82 26.62 -20.53
CA GLY A 138 7.19 26.29 -20.93
C GLY A 138 7.56 24.81 -20.85
N GLY A 139 6.60 23.90 -21.11
CA GLY A 139 6.88 22.48 -21.41
C GLY A 139 7.37 21.63 -20.24
N LYS A 140 7.29 22.12 -19.00
CA LYS A 140 7.71 21.39 -17.77
C LYS A 140 6.60 20.50 -17.18
N LEU A 141 5.46 20.40 -17.87
CA LEU A 141 4.33 19.55 -17.53
C LEU A 141 4.27 18.36 -18.49
N LYS A 142 4.15 17.14 -17.93
CA LYS A 142 3.73 15.95 -18.66
C LYS A 142 2.36 15.52 -18.14
N VAL A 143 1.36 15.43 -19.01
CA VAL A 143 0.02 14.95 -18.66
C VAL A 143 -0.09 13.48 -19.05
N VAL A 144 -0.57 12.63 -18.14
CA VAL A 144 -0.73 11.19 -18.36
C VAL A 144 -2.16 10.80 -17.96
N TYR A 145 -2.86 10.12 -18.87
CA TYR A 145 -4.16 9.52 -18.56
C TYR A 145 -3.96 8.27 -17.67
N CYS A 146 -3.97 8.47 -16.36
CA CYS A 146 -3.61 7.48 -15.36
C CYS A 146 -4.34 7.75 -14.04
N ASP A 147 -4.93 6.70 -13.44
CA ASP A 147 -5.44 6.74 -12.08
C ASP A 147 -4.37 6.23 -11.11
N PHE A 148 -3.68 7.16 -10.45
CA PHE A 148 -2.59 6.85 -9.51
C PHE A 148 -3.01 5.83 -8.43
N PHE A 149 -4.24 5.95 -7.92
CA PHE A 149 -4.72 5.09 -6.83
C PHE A 149 -5.06 3.66 -7.29
N LYS A 150 -5.06 3.43 -8.61
CA LYS A 150 -5.28 2.13 -9.25
C LYS A 150 -4.02 1.58 -9.92
N LEU A 151 -2.85 2.18 -9.69
CA LEU A 151 -1.59 1.61 -10.15
C LEU A 151 -1.38 0.22 -9.55
N ASP A 152 -0.90 -0.72 -10.37
CA ASP A 152 -0.54 -2.08 -9.94
C ASP A 152 -1.71 -2.78 -9.20
N PRO A 153 -2.85 -3.03 -9.88
CA PRO A 153 -4.00 -3.69 -9.27
C PRO A 153 -3.61 -5.09 -8.79
N ARG A 154 -4.06 -5.45 -7.58
CA ARG A 154 -3.85 -6.78 -7.00
C ARG A 154 -4.91 -7.72 -7.53
N GLY A 155 -4.56 -8.58 -8.48
CA GLY A 155 -5.45 -9.58 -9.07
C GLY A 155 -5.31 -9.72 -10.59
N HIS A 156 -6.03 -10.69 -11.15
CA HIS A 156 -6.02 -10.98 -12.59
C HIS A 156 -7.08 -10.14 -13.32
N GLY A 157 -6.80 -8.85 -13.52
CA GLY A 157 -7.64 -7.94 -14.29
C GLY A 157 -6.97 -7.49 -15.59
N ALA A 158 -7.77 -7.24 -16.63
CA ALA A 158 -7.27 -6.58 -17.83
C ALA A 158 -6.86 -5.14 -17.50
N LEU A 159 -5.64 -4.75 -17.88
CA LEU A 159 -5.15 -3.39 -17.72
C LEU A 159 -5.69 -2.54 -18.86
N THR A 160 -6.76 -1.80 -18.59
CA THR A 160 -7.31 -0.80 -19.52
C THR A 160 -7.13 0.60 -18.94
N PRO A 161 -6.70 1.59 -19.75
CA PRO A 161 -6.60 2.97 -19.28
C PRO A 161 -7.92 3.43 -18.63
N PRO A 162 -7.87 4.12 -17.49
CA PRO A 162 -6.69 4.78 -16.90
C PRO A 162 -5.86 3.90 -15.95
N ILE A 163 -6.12 2.59 -15.87
CA ILE A 163 -5.38 1.64 -15.01
C ILE A 163 -4.11 1.20 -15.74
N MET A 164 -2.96 1.22 -15.05
CA MET A 164 -1.66 0.77 -15.58
C MET A 164 -0.72 0.33 -14.46
N THR A 165 0.47 -0.14 -14.82
CA THR A 165 1.53 -0.45 -13.86
C THR A 165 2.46 0.73 -13.61
N ALA A 166 3.02 0.83 -12.42
CA ALA A 166 4.06 1.83 -12.12
C ALA A 166 5.26 1.67 -13.06
N GLU A 167 5.65 0.43 -13.37
CA GLU A 167 6.72 0.13 -14.32
C GLU A 167 6.47 0.78 -15.70
N THR A 168 5.26 0.63 -16.24
CA THR A 168 4.91 1.21 -17.54
C THR A 168 4.90 2.73 -17.49
N LEU A 169 4.35 3.31 -16.42
CA LEU A 169 4.32 4.75 -16.21
C LEU A 169 5.74 5.33 -16.17
N PHE A 170 6.60 4.81 -15.29
CA PHE A 170 7.93 5.37 -15.08
C PHE A 170 8.90 5.09 -16.23
N ARG A 171 8.79 3.92 -16.90
CA ARG A 171 9.53 3.64 -18.14
C ARG A 171 9.22 4.67 -19.22
N ASN A 172 7.94 4.98 -19.48
CA ASN A 172 7.54 5.98 -20.47
C ASN A 172 7.99 7.40 -20.09
N LEU A 173 8.18 7.67 -18.80
CA LEU A 173 8.65 8.95 -18.29
C LEU A 173 10.18 9.07 -18.24
N GLY A 174 10.92 7.97 -18.45
CA GLY A 174 12.38 7.91 -18.33
C GLY A 174 12.87 7.99 -16.88
N ILE A 175 12.07 7.52 -15.92
CA ILE A 175 12.40 7.51 -14.50
C ILE A 175 12.88 6.11 -14.14
N GLY A 176 14.15 5.99 -13.75
CA GLY A 176 14.73 4.73 -13.28
C GLY A 176 14.62 4.57 -11.75
N PRO A 177 14.73 3.33 -11.25
CA PRO A 177 14.67 3.07 -9.82
C PRO A 177 15.89 3.64 -9.08
N ASN A 178 15.70 4.02 -7.82
CA ASN A 178 16.78 4.41 -6.91
C ASN A 178 16.86 3.43 -5.75
N PRO A 179 18.07 3.09 -5.26
CA PRO A 179 18.21 2.30 -4.04
C PRO A 179 17.47 2.95 -2.86
N TRP A 180 16.87 2.12 -2.00
CA TRP A 180 16.12 2.57 -0.82
C TRP A 180 16.91 3.58 0.04
N SER A 181 18.22 3.36 0.19
CA SER A 181 19.13 4.22 0.95
C SER A 181 19.22 5.65 0.39
N LYS A 182 19.14 5.83 -0.93
CA LYS A 182 19.25 7.13 -1.63
C LYS A 182 17.95 7.93 -1.62
N GLY A 183 16.80 7.25 -1.62
CA GLY A 183 15.48 7.88 -1.71
C GLY A 183 15.04 8.15 -3.15
N ALA A 184 13.77 8.53 -3.34
CA ALA A 184 13.19 8.74 -4.66
C ALA A 184 13.61 10.07 -5.30
N ALA A 185 13.60 10.11 -6.64
CA ALA A 185 13.90 11.31 -7.43
C ALA A 185 12.70 12.28 -7.55
N PHE A 186 11.53 11.88 -7.06
CA PHE A 186 10.28 12.63 -7.16
C PHE A 186 9.50 12.57 -5.85
N LYS A 187 8.50 13.45 -5.74
CA LYS A 187 7.50 13.44 -4.67
C LYS A 187 6.11 13.26 -5.25
N VAL A 188 5.21 12.64 -4.51
CA VAL A 188 3.81 12.54 -4.90
C VAL A 188 3.00 13.58 -4.12
N VAL A 189 2.06 14.23 -4.80
CA VAL A 189 1.13 15.19 -4.19
C VAL A 189 -0.30 14.98 -4.70
N GLY A 190 -1.30 15.10 -3.83
CA GLY A 190 -2.71 15.02 -4.26
C GLY A 190 -3.73 15.03 -3.14
N VAL A 191 -4.92 14.52 -3.44
CA VAL A 191 -6.05 14.37 -2.51
C VAL A 191 -6.49 12.91 -2.54
N LEU A 192 -6.66 12.28 -1.37
CA LEU A 192 -7.15 10.90 -1.32
C LEU A 192 -8.61 10.79 -1.80
N PRO A 193 -8.99 9.66 -2.43
CA PRO A 193 -10.38 9.39 -2.81
C PRO A 193 -11.31 9.37 -1.58
N THR A 194 -12.43 10.09 -1.64
CA THR A 194 -13.25 10.40 -0.46
C THR A 194 -13.90 9.18 0.19
N ARG A 195 -14.31 8.17 -0.57
CA ARG A 195 -14.97 6.97 -0.03
C ARG A 195 -13.97 5.88 0.34
N ASN A 196 -12.73 5.97 -0.17
CA ASN A 196 -11.76 4.88 -0.12
C ASN A 196 -10.42 5.27 0.54
N GLU A 197 -10.38 6.33 1.36
CA GLU A 197 -9.14 6.80 2.01
C GLU A 197 -8.41 5.68 2.74
N ARG A 198 -9.14 4.92 3.57
CA ARG A 198 -8.58 3.81 4.36
C ARG A 198 -7.95 2.73 3.47
N ASN A 199 -8.65 2.27 2.43
CA ASN A 199 -8.14 1.21 1.56
C ASN A 199 -6.99 1.71 0.69
N THR A 200 -7.02 2.98 0.29
CA THR A 200 -5.91 3.62 -0.41
C THR A 200 -4.66 3.67 0.47
N LEU A 201 -4.81 4.02 1.75
CA LEU A 201 -3.70 3.98 2.72
C LEU A 201 -3.17 2.56 2.93
N TRP A 202 -4.05 1.55 3.03
CA TRP A 202 -3.63 0.15 3.10
C TRP A 202 -2.84 -0.28 1.88
N LYS A 203 -3.34 0.02 0.67
CA LYS A 203 -2.62 -0.28 -0.57
C LYS A 203 -1.25 0.37 -0.59
N LEU A 204 -1.16 1.68 -0.29
CA LEU A 204 0.12 2.40 -0.23
C LEU A 204 1.08 1.80 0.79
N LEU A 205 0.59 1.35 1.95
CA LEU A 205 1.44 0.70 2.94
C LEU A 205 1.92 -0.66 2.47
N HIS A 206 1.05 -1.51 1.93
CA HIS A 206 1.53 -2.78 1.42
C HIS A 206 2.57 -2.56 0.31
N ASP A 207 2.31 -1.65 -0.66
CA ASP A 207 3.27 -1.34 -1.73
C ASP A 207 4.61 -0.84 -1.16
N LEU A 208 4.58 -0.08 -0.05
CA LEU A 208 5.77 0.37 0.67
C LEU A 208 6.53 -0.78 1.32
N TYR A 209 5.85 -1.62 2.10
CA TYR A 209 6.48 -2.71 2.82
C TYR A 209 6.99 -3.81 1.88
N SER A 210 6.33 -4.05 0.75
CA SER A 210 6.80 -4.96 -0.30
C SER A 210 7.83 -4.34 -1.25
N CYS A 211 8.14 -3.05 -1.13
CA CYS A 211 9.02 -2.31 -2.05
C CYS A 211 8.59 -2.44 -3.53
N THR A 212 7.28 -2.38 -3.80
CA THR A 212 6.70 -2.47 -5.14
C THR A 212 6.04 -1.16 -5.55
N SER A 213 5.48 -1.12 -6.77
CA SER A 213 4.82 0.07 -7.33
C SER A 213 5.77 1.28 -7.31
N ILE A 214 5.30 2.45 -6.85
CA ILE A 214 6.12 3.66 -6.72
C ILE A 214 7.34 3.47 -5.81
N TYR A 215 7.30 2.52 -4.87
CA TYR A 215 8.39 2.31 -3.90
C TYR A 215 9.52 1.44 -4.45
N GLU A 216 9.33 0.80 -5.61
CA GLU A 216 10.42 0.24 -6.41
C GLU A 216 11.41 1.34 -6.84
N TYR A 217 10.93 2.59 -6.92
CA TYR A 217 11.71 3.76 -7.32
C TYR A 217 12.34 4.50 -6.12
N GLY A 218 12.36 3.86 -4.96
CA GLY A 218 12.98 4.32 -3.73
C GLY A 218 11.97 4.88 -2.72
N ARG A 219 12.48 5.55 -1.68
CA ARG A 219 11.66 6.16 -0.62
C ARG A 219 10.94 7.40 -1.15
N VAL A 220 9.76 7.19 -1.73
CA VAL A 220 8.88 8.25 -2.23
C VAL A 220 8.22 8.99 -1.07
N GLU A 221 8.38 10.31 -1.03
CA GLU A 221 7.62 11.16 -0.11
C GLU A 221 6.22 11.40 -0.70
N VAL A 222 5.19 11.05 0.06
CA VAL A 222 3.78 11.16 -0.36
C VAL A 222 3.11 12.24 0.46
N ASN A 223 2.61 13.29 -0.21
CA ASN A 223 1.94 14.43 0.41
C ASN A 223 0.48 14.47 -0.02
N MET A 224 -0.45 14.14 0.87
CA MET A 224 -1.86 13.97 0.50
C MET A 224 -2.78 14.73 1.43
N PHE A 225 -3.86 15.30 0.89
CA PHE A 225 -5.01 15.62 1.71
C PHE A 225 -5.75 14.34 2.11
N VAL A 226 -6.06 14.26 3.39
CA VAL A 226 -6.85 13.20 4.03
C VAL A 226 -7.84 13.84 5.00
N THR A 227 -8.98 13.20 5.25
CA THR A 227 -9.89 13.67 6.31
C THR A 227 -9.19 13.73 7.66
N GLU A 228 -9.55 14.73 8.48
CA GLU A 228 -9.02 14.87 9.83
C GLU A 228 -9.25 13.60 10.68
N LYS A 229 -10.37 12.91 10.46
CA LYS A 229 -10.69 11.63 11.11
C LYS A 229 -9.64 10.56 10.81
N GLU A 230 -9.32 10.32 9.53
CA GLU A 230 -8.33 9.31 9.16
C GLU A 230 -6.91 9.76 9.55
N CYS A 231 -6.59 11.06 9.47
CA CYS A 231 -5.34 11.61 9.98
C CYS A 231 -5.12 11.31 11.48
N ARG A 232 -6.13 11.57 12.32
CA ARG A 232 -6.06 11.29 13.76
C ARG A 232 -5.89 9.80 14.04
N LYS A 233 -6.52 8.93 13.25
CA LYS A 233 -6.37 7.48 13.39
C LYS A 233 -4.98 6.99 13.04
N ILE A 234 -4.38 7.40 11.91
CA ILE A 234 -3.04 6.93 11.53
C ILE A 234 -1.96 7.42 12.52
N MET A 235 -2.20 8.55 13.18
CA MET A 235 -1.32 9.11 14.22
C MET A 235 -1.65 8.64 15.64
N ALA A 236 -2.73 7.87 15.82
CA ALA A 236 -3.15 7.40 17.14
C ALA A 236 -2.15 6.39 17.72
N ASN A 237 -2.06 6.36 19.04
CA ASN A 237 -1.16 5.51 19.81
C ASN A 237 -1.86 5.14 21.14
N PRO A 238 -1.21 4.43 22.07
CA PRO A 238 -1.80 4.07 23.36
C PRO A 238 -2.37 5.23 24.18
N GLN A 239 -1.92 6.48 23.99
CA GLN A 239 -2.47 7.66 24.67
C GLN A 239 -3.86 8.04 24.15
N ASN A 240 -4.21 7.63 22.92
CA ASN A 240 -5.50 7.87 22.28
C ASN A 240 -6.10 6.55 21.82
N PRO A 241 -6.42 5.63 22.76
CA PRO A 241 -6.71 4.23 22.44
C PRO A 241 -7.91 4.11 21.51
N ASN A 242 -8.95 4.92 21.66
CA ASN A 242 -10.18 4.83 20.85
C ASN A 242 -9.95 4.94 19.33
N LEU A 243 -8.88 5.62 18.90
CA LEU A 243 -8.52 5.80 17.49
C LEU A 243 -7.39 4.88 17.04
N TYR A 244 -6.70 4.23 17.99
CA TYR A 244 -5.55 3.37 17.72
C TYR A 244 -5.97 2.05 17.05
N GLN A 245 -5.36 1.74 15.91
CA GLN A 245 -5.66 0.57 15.08
C GLN A 245 -4.39 0.04 14.40
N ALA A 246 -4.49 -1.13 13.75
CA ALA A 246 -3.38 -1.73 13.02
C ALA A 246 -2.72 -0.77 12.00
N LEU A 247 -3.52 0.00 11.28
CA LEU A 247 -3.02 1.00 10.31
C LEU A 247 -2.15 2.06 10.99
N SER A 248 -2.44 2.42 12.24
CA SER A 248 -1.65 3.38 13.02
C SER A 248 -0.23 2.85 13.26
N VAL A 249 -0.12 1.60 13.72
CA VAL A 249 1.16 0.92 13.96
C VAL A 249 1.98 0.83 12.67
N LEU A 250 1.37 0.28 11.62
CA LEU A 250 2.05 0.03 10.35
C LEU A 250 2.52 1.33 9.70
N CYS A 251 1.72 2.39 9.77
CA CYS A 251 2.08 3.69 9.19
C CYS A 251 3.19 4.39 9.98
N GLN A 252 3.12 4.41 11.32
CA GLN A 252 4.12 5.07 12.16
C GLN A 252 5.49 4.37 12.12
N LEU A 253 5.52 3.04 12.01
CA LEU A 253 6.78 2.31 11.82
C LEU A 253 7.39 2.58 10.44
N ALA A 254 6.56 2.59 9.40
CA ALA A 254 7.02 2.78 8.02
C ALA A 254 7.48 4.20 7.74
N CYS A 255 6.78 5.19 8.29
CA CYS A 255 6.86 6.58 7.85
C CYS A 255 6.94 7.57 9.01
N GLY A 256 7.72 8.62 8.80
CA GLY A 256 7.56 9.86 9.54
C GLY A 256 6.31 10.57 9.03
N ILE A 257 5.33 10.77 9.91
CA ILE A 257 4.04 11.40 9.58
C ILE A 257 4.05 12.84 10.09
N LYS A 258 3.77 13.82 9.23
CA LYS A 258 3.65 15.24 9.61
C LYS A 258 2.37 15.84 9.04
N VAL A 259 1.62 16.57 9.85
CA VAL A 259 0.54 17.43 9.36
C VAL A 259 1.18 18.76 8.96
N LEU A 260 1.11 19.09 7.67
CA LEU A 260 1.75 20.29 7.12
C LEU A 260 0.79 21.47 6.99
N HIS A 261 -0.50 21.20 6.81
CA HIS A 261 -1.56 22.20 6.65
C HIS A 261 -2.92 21.60 6.98
N THR A 262 -3.87 22.43 7.37
CA THR A 262 -5.27 22.05 7.56
C THR A 262 -6.14 23.02 6.78
N GLU A 263 -7.03 22.50 5.96
CA GLU A 263 -7.90 23.29 5.08
C GLU A 263 -9.36 22.86 5.24
N PRO A 264 -10.32 23.79 5.37
CA PRO A 264 -11.73 23.47 5.36
C PRO A 264 -12.15 22.76 4.06
N CYS A 265 -13.06 21.77 4.15
CA CYS A 265 -13.58 21.09 2.95
C CYS A 265 -14.21 22.06 1.93
N SER A 266 -14.73 23.21 2.37
CA SER A 266 -15.35 24.23 1.50
C SER A 266 -14.39 24.87 0.49
N SER A 267 -13.07 24.74 0.68
CA SER A 267 -12.05 25.18 -0.28
C SER A 267 -11.83 24.19 -1.45
N PHE A 268 -12.49 23.03 -1.40
CA PHE A 268 -12.43 22.01 -2.44
C PHE A 268 -13.73 22.01 -3.26
N ARG A 269 -13.65 21.51 -4.50
CA ARG A 269 -14.83 21.26 -5.32
C ARG A 269 -14.90 19.78 -5.67
N THR A 270 -16.12 19.26 -5.62
CA THR A 270 -16.41 17.88 -6.00
C THR A 270 -16.96 17.86 -7.42
N PHE A 271 -16.33 17.06 -8.28
CA PHE A 271 -16.81 16.81 -9.63
C PHE A 271 -17.16 15.34 -9.78
N ILE A 272 -18.27 15.07 -10.45
CA ILE A 272 -18.58 13.74 -10.99
C ILE A 272 -17.80 13.57 -12.30
N GLN A 273 -17.49 12.32 -12.64
CA GLN A 273 -16.85 11.95 -13.90
C GLN A 273 -17.48 12.68 -15.10
N ASN A 274 -16.64 13.11 -16.05
CA ASN A 274 -16.91 14.01 -17.18
C ASN A 274 -16.82 15.51 -16.82
N GLY A 275 -16.09 15.87 -15.77
CA GLY A 275 -15.88 17.28 -15.38
C GLY A 275 -17.16 18.04 -15.00
N GLN A 276 -18.26 17.34 -14.68
CA GLN A 276 -19.51 17.97 -14.27
C GLN A 276 -19.49 18.25 -12.76
N LEU A 277 -19.80 19.49 -12.39
CA LEU A 277 -19.87 19.92 -10.99
C LEU A 277 -21.04 19.24 -10.29
N GLU A 278 -20.83 18.66 -9.11
CA GLU A 278 -21.96 18.19 -8.30
C GLU A 278 -22.87 19.36 -7.93
N LYS A 279 -24.16 19.26 -8.26
CA LYS A 279 -25.19 20.14 -7.68
C LYS A 279 -25.19 19.88 -6.18
N LYS A 280 -24.88 20.89 -5.36
CA LYS A 280 -24.86 20.82 -3.90
C LYS A 280 -26.15 20.15 -3.39
N GLN A 281 -26.10 18.86 -3.11
CA GLN A 281 -27.13 18.14 -2.38
C GLN A 281 -26.47 17.56 -1.13
N HIS A 282 -27.00 18.00 0.02
CA HIS A 282 -26.62 17.65 1.38
C HIS A 282 -25.34 18.26 1.95
N ARG A 283 -25.51 18.70 3.21
CA ARG A 283 -24.54 19.28 4.14
C ARG A 283 -23.17 18.60 3.98
N GLU A 284 -22.24 19.23 3.24
CA GLU A 284 -20.83 18.96 3.47
C GLU A 284 -20.60 19.30 4.94
N SER A 285 -20.40 18.28 5.77
CA SER A 285 -20.06 18.46 7.17
C SER A 285 -18.89 19.43 7.27
N GLU A 286 -18.86 20.27 8.30
CA GLU A 286 -17.77 21.18 8.66
C GLU A 286 -16.47 20.42 9.02
N GLN A 287 -16.03 19.52 8.13
CA GLN A 287 -14.86 18.69 8.29
C GLN A 287 -13.68 19.38 7.61
N ASN A 288 -12.55 19.35 8.30
CA ASN A 288 -11.30 19.80 7.75
C ASN A 288 -10.57 18.64 7.06
N LEU A 289 -9.77 18.97 6.05
CA LEU A 289 -8.79 18.07 5.45
C LEU A 289 -7.40 18.44 5.95
N CYS A 290 -6.66 17.44 6.37
CA CYS A 290 -5.27 17.57 6.78
C CYS A 290 -4.38 17.24 5.58
N PHE A 291 -3.51 18.16 5.20
CA PHE A 291 -2.43 17.88 4.26
C PHE A 291 -1.28 17.22 5.01
N ILE A 292 -1.17 15.90 4.86
CA ILE A 292 -0.16 15.10 5.55
C ILE A 292 1.02 14.79 4.65
N GLN A 293 2.21 14.71 5.25
CA GLN A 293 3.42 14.20 4.64
C GLN A 293 3.74 12.83 5.24
N LEU A 294 3.84 11.82 4.38
CA LEU A 294 4.33 10.49 4.70
C LEU A 294 5.74 10.34 4.12
N SER A 295 6.73 10.16 5.00
CA SER A 295 8.14 10.03 4.63
C SER A 295 8.71 8.69 5.04
N PRO A 296 8.90 7.72 4.11
CA PRO A 296 9.40 6.41 4.47
C PRO A 296 10.75 6.46 5.19
N HIS A 297 10.83 5.73 6.29
CA HIS A 297 12.03 5.63 7.12
C HIS A 297 13.15 4.90 6.40
N ARG A 298 14.36 5.44 6.47
CA ARG A 298 15.55 4.85 5.83
C ARG A 298 15.88 3.47 6.43
N ASN A 299 15.61 3.28 7.71
CA ASN A 299 15.94 2.11 8.51
C ASN A 299 14.76 1.13 8.70
N LEU A 300 13.66 1.27 7.96
CA LEU A 300 12.50 0.37 8.07
C LEU A 300 12.91 -1.11 7.98
N PHE A 301 13.78 -1.44 7.03
CA PHE A 301 14.26 -2.81 6.78
C PHE A 301 15.69 -3.07 7.30
N ALA A 302 16.15 -2.32 8.31
CA ALA A 302 17.53 -2.43 8.81
C ALA A 302 17.75 -3.65 9.74
N ARG A 303 16.69 -4.40 10.09
CA ARG A 303 16.70 -5.47 11.09
C ARG A 303 16.10 -6.75 10.48
N THR A 304 15.25 -7.48 11.22
CA THR A 304 14.65 -8.74 10.74
C THR A 304 13.46 -8.53 9.81
N LEU A 305 12.82 -7.36 9.88
CA LEU A 305 11.73 -7.02 8.98
C LEU A 305 12.30 -6.72 7.59
N THR A 306 11.79 -7.41 6.59
CA THR A 306 12.21 -7.33 5.19
C THR A 306 10.97 -7.26 4.29
N PRO A 307 11.14 -6.89 3.02
CA PRO A 307 10.06 -6.98 2.04
C PRO A 307 9.54 -8.40 1.77
N PHE A 308 10.21 -9.45 2.27
CA PHE A 308 9.83 -10.85 2.04
C PHE A 308 9.05 -11.49 3.20
N ASN A 309 9.00 -10.85 4.37
CA ASN A 309 8.29 -11.35 5.55
C ASN A 309 7.34 -10.30 6.16
N TYR A 310 7.05 -9.23 5.42
CA TYR A 310 6.21 -8.14 5.90
C TYR A 310 4.73 -8.53 6.03
N ASP A 311 4.28 -9.48 5.23
CA ASP A 311 2.94 -10.09 5.24
C ASP A 311 2.67 -10.79 6.58
N VAL A 312 3.65 -11.55 7.09
CA VAL A 312 3.59 -12.16 8.42
C VAL A 312 3.49 -11.08 9.50
N PHE A 313 4.27 -10.00 9.38
CA PHE A 313 4.18 -8.86 10.28
C PHE A 313 2.81 -8.17 10.23
N PHE A 314 2.26 -7.96 9.04
CA PHE A 314 0.92 -7.40 8.84
C PHE A 314 -0.14 -8.28 9.49
N HIS A 315 -0.06 -9.59 9.26
CA HIS A 315 -0.96 -10.56 9.87
C HIS A 315 -0.90 -10.48 11.39
N MET A 316 0.30 -10.52 11.98
CA MET A 316 0.50 -10.42 13.43
C MET A 316 -0.17 -9.16 13.99
N VAL A 317 0.12 -7.98 13.42
CA VAL A 317 -0.46 -6.72 13.89
C VAL A 317 -1.98 -6.75 13.74
N ARG A 318 -2.52 -7.20 12.60
CA ARG A 318 -3.97 -7.28 12.38
C ARG A 318 -4.66 -8.20 13.38
N GLN A 319 -4.10 -9.38 13.65
CA GLN A 319 -4.64 -10.33 14.63
C GLN A 319 -4.68 -9.75 16.04
N CYS A 320 -3.61 -9.09 16.47
CA CYS A 320 -3.56 -8.41 17.76
C CYS A 320 -4.73 -7.41 17.92
N PHE A 321 -5.03 -6.62 16.88
CA PHE A 321 -6.10 -5.62 16.94
C PHE A 321 -7.52 -6.21 16.80
N MET A 322 -7.71 -7.48 16.44
CA MET A 322 -9.03 -8.15 16.48
C MET A 322 -9.57 -8.23 17.92
N LYS A 323 -8.68 -8.49 18.89
CA LYS A 323 -9.00 -8.45 20.33
C LYS A 323 -8.05 -7.48 21.05
N ARG A 324 -8.13 -6.21 20.66
CA ARG A 324 -7.27 -5.10 21.14
C ARG A 324 -7.20 -4.92 22.67
N ASN A 325 -8.21 -5.35 23.41
CA ASN A 325 -8.28 -5.23 24.87
C ASN A 325 -7.79 -6.48 25.62
N ALA A 326 -7.49 -7.57 24.89
CA ALA A 326 -6.94 -8.79 25.47
C ALA A 326 -5.44 -8.62 25.78
N MET A 327 -4.94 -9.49 26.66
CA MET A 327 -3.53 -9.49 27.05
C MET A 327 -2.65 -10.01 25.91
N LEU A 328 -1.44 -9.46 25.78
CA LEU A 328 -0.46 -9.88 24.78
C LEU A 328 -0.19 -11.40 24.86
N ILE A 329 -0.04 -11.93 26.08
CA ILE A 329 0.26 -13.35 26.29
C ILE A 329 -0.79 -14.29 25.69
N ASP A 330 -2.06 -13.88 25.66
CA ASP A 330 -3.14 -14.69 25.08
C ASP A 330 -3.05 -14.71 23.55
N HIS A 331 -2.63 -13.61 22.93
CA HIS A 331 -2.37 -13.54 21.49
C HIS A 331 -1.15 -14.37 21.10
N LEU A 332 -0.07 -14.33 21.89
CA LEU A 332 1.17 -15.06 21.59
C LEU A 332 0.93 -16.56 21.36
N ARG A 333 0.09 -17.17 22.20
CA ARG A 333 -0.30 -18.59 22.09
C ARG A 333 -0.97 -18.95 20.76
N SER A 334 -1.59 -17.97 20.11
CA SER A 334 -2.23 -18.15 18.79
C SER A 334 -1.35 -17.72 17.62
N LEU A 335 -0.31 -16.91 17.88
CA LEU A 335 0.55 -16.35 16.83
C LEU A 335 1.80 -17.21 16.58
N SER A 336 2.31 -17.89 17.61
CA SER A 336 3.58 -18.61 17.55
C SER A 336 3.56 -19.86 18.42
N PRO A 337 4.22 -20.97 18.01
CA PRO A 337 4.40 -22.14 18.86
C PRO A 337 5.48 -21.94 19.94
N ILE A 338 6.25 -20.86 19.89
CA ILE A 338 7.28 -20.53 20.87
C ILE A 338 6.63 -20.21 22.22
N ASP A 339 7.30 -20.59 23.32
CA ASP A 339 6.79 -20.29 24.67
C ASP A 339 6.51 -18.79 24.85
N ALA A 340 5.24 -18.47 25.14
CA ALA A 340 4.77 -17.11 25.32
C ALA A 340 5.44 -16.42 26.51
N LEU A 341 5.76 -17.16 27.59
CA LEU A 341 6.44 -16.60 28.77
C LEU A 341 7.87 -16.21 28.41
N HIS A 342 8.58 -17.04 27.64
CA HIS A 342 9.89 -16.71 27.10
C HIS A 342 9.87 -15.41 26.28
N ILE A 343 8.93 -15.26 25.35
CA ILE A 343 8.78 -14.03 24.55
C ILE A 343 8.51 -12.81 25.44
N MET A 344 7.58 -12.93 26.39
CA MET A 344 7.23 -11.84 27.32
C MET A 344 8.44 -11.37 28.15
N ASN A 345 9.26 -12.31 28.61
CA ASN A 345 10.50 -12.03 29.36
C ASN A 345 11.51 -11.28 28.49
N GLN A 346 11.70 -11.69 27.22
CA GLN A 346 12.59 -10.98 26.29
C GLN A 346 12.09 -9.57 25.95
N MET A 347 10.78 -9.38 25.85
CA MET A 347 10.17 -8.06 25.65
C MET A 347 10.29 -7.14 26.87
N ARG A 348 10.59 -7.69 28.06
CA ARG A 348 10.60 -6.97 29.34
C ARG A 348 9.26 -6.28 29.63
N LYS A 349 8.14 -6.92 29.27
CA LYS A 349 6.78 -6.41 29.49
C LYS A 349 6.07 -7.19 30.59
N LYS A 350 5.15 -6.52 31.30
CA LYS A 350 4.34 -7.16 32.37
C LYS A 350 3.35 -8.15 31.76
N HIS A 351 3.01 -9.20 32.51
CA HIS A 351 1.98 -10.18 32.08
C HIS A 351 0.60 -9.56 31.82
N SER A 352 0.29 -8.45 32.50
CA SER A 352 -0.97 -7.70 32.33
C SER A 352 -1.00 -6.75 31.13
N MET A 353 0.06 -6.72 30.30
CA MET A 353 0.15 -5.86 29.12
C MET A 353 -0.97 -6.19 28.12
N LYS A 354 -1.79 -5.21 27.75
CA LYS A 354 -2.79 -5.35 26.68
C LYS A 354 -2.23 -4.88 25.35
N ILE A 355 -2.81 -5.38 24.26
CA ILE A 355 -2.43 -4.96 22.90
C ILE A 355 -2.58 -3.46 22.70
N VAL A 356 -3.70 -2.87 23.15
CA VAL A 356 -3.96 -1.43 23.00
C VAL A 356 -2.92 -0.53 23.70
N ASP A 357 -2.23 -1.07 24.70
CA ASP A 357 -1.22 -0.33 25.47
C ASP A 357 0.17 -0.38 24.81
N MET A 358 0.36 -1.25 23.80
CA MET A 358 1.64 -1.42 23.10
C MET A 358 1.88 -0.29 22.10
N TYR A 359 3.09 0.27 22.13
CA TYR A 359 3.51 1.26 21.12
C TYR A 359 3.93 0.57 19.82
N PRO A 360 3.96 1.27 18.67
CA PRO A 360 4.35 0.67 17.40
C PRO A 360 5.68 -0.09 17.45
N GLU A 361 6.68 0.44 18.15
CA GLU A 361 8.00 -0.17 18.34
C GLU A 361 7.93 -1.48 19.13
N ASP A 362 6.95 -1.63 20.04
CA ASP A 362 6.74 -2.88 20.78
C ASP A 362 6.29 -4.00 19.84
N PHE A 363 5.47 -3.69 18.82
CA PHE A 363 5.08 -4.67 17.79
C PHE A 363 6.25 -5.06 16.91
N GLN A 364 7.06 -4.09 16.48
CA GLN A 364 8.27 -4.39 15.71
C GLN A 364 9.23 -5.28 16.53
N ARG A 365 9.42 -4.96 17.81
CA ARG A 365 10.26 -5.74 18.70
C ARG A 365 9.73 -7.16 18.94
N LEU A 366 8.42 -7.30 19.09
CA LEU A 366 7.76 -8.61 19.20
C LEU A 366 8.03 -9.48 17.97
N PHE A 367 7.83 -8.91 16.78
CA PHE A 367 8.10 -9.60 15.52
C PHE A 367 9.56 -10.04 15.41
N GLU A 368 10.51 -9.15 15.73
CA GLU A 368 11.93 -9.47 15.73
C GLU A 368 12.31 -10.60 16.68
N ILE A 369 11.73 -10.63 17.89
CA ILE A 369 11.99 -11.67 18.88
C ILE A 369 11.55 -13.04 18.35
N ILE A 370 10.35 -13.11 17.78
CA ILE A 370 9.82 -14.36 17.21
C ILE A 370 10.66 -14.78 16.00
N GLU A 371 11.01 -13.86 15.12
CA GLU A 371 11.84 -14.13 13.94
C GLU A 371 13.26 -14.58 14.27
N CYS A 372 13.86 -14.07 15.34
CA CYS A 372 15.22 -14.43 15.76
C CYS A 372 15.28 -15.72 16.60
N SER A 373 14.12 -16.30 16.97
CA SER A 373 14.11 -17.50 17.79
C SER A 373 14.75 -18.68 17.04
N LYS A 374 15.62 -19.39 17.75
CA LYS A 374 16.29 -20.60 17.26
C LYS A 374 15.48 -21.86 17.53
N ASP A 375 14.42 -21.76 18.34
CA ASP A 375 13.61 -22.87 18.78
C ASP A 375 12.46 -23.13 17.79
N GLY A 376 12.64 -24.14 16.93
CA GLY A 376 11.57 -24.71 16.11
C GLY A 376 11.73 -24.53 14.59
N ALA A 377 11.23 -25.51 13.84
CA ALA A 377 11.17 -25.48 12.38
C ALA A 377 10.13 -24.47 11.84
N CYS A 378 9.19 -24.02 12.69
CA CYS A 378 8.13 -23.07 12.35
C CYS A 378 8.02 -22.00 13.46
N ARG A 379 8.13 -20.71 13.08
CA ARG A 379 8.12 -19.56 14.03
C ARG A 379 6.74 -18.93 14.20
N TRP A 380 5.87 -19.08 13.20
CA TRP A 380 4.57 -18.43 13.13
C TRP A 380 3.48 -19.44 12.80
N LEU A 381 2.32 -19.29 13.42
CA LEU A 381 1.10 -20.03 13.09
C LEU A 381 0.33 -19.24 12.01
N TYR A 382 0.95 -19.06 10.86
CA TYR A 382 0.41 -18.32 9.71
C TYR A 382 0.06 -19.30 8.58
N ASP A 383 -1.20 -19.26 8.14
CA ASP A 383 -1.66 -19.93 6.91
C ASP A 383 -1.98 -18.85 5.86
N ASP A 384 -1.28 -18.89 4.72
CA ASP A 384 -1.31 -17.90 3.62
C ASP A 384 -2.70 -17.61 3.03
N PHE A 385 -3.73 -18.41 3.33
CA PHE A 385 -5.02 -18.41 2.63
C PHE A 385 -5.98 -17.26 2.97
N MET A 386 -5.62 -16.34 3.90
CA MET A 386 -6.59 -15.39 4.47
C MET A 386 -6.47 -13.95 3.94
N GLU A 387 -5.54 -13.64 3.02
CA GLU A 387 -5.39 -12.27 2.51
C GLU A 387 -6.25 -11.94 1.28
N ASP A 388 -6.69 -12.94 0.51
CA ASP A 388 -7.43 -12.72 -0.75
C ASP A 388 -8.93 -12.39 -0.60
N THR A 389 -9.47 -12.39 0.62
CA THR A 389 -10.93 -12.20 0.85
C THR A 389 -11.35 -10.81 1.34
N LEU A 390 -10.43 -9.85 1.49
CA LEU A 390 -10.74 -8.55 2.09
C LEU A 390 -10.29 -7.31 1.28
N THR A 391 -10.10 -7.43 -0.03
CA THR A 391 -9.95 -6.28 -0.94
C THR A 391 -11.27 -5.61 -1.29
#